data_AF-A0A1X7LEJ4-F1
#
_entry.id   AF-A0A1X7LEJ4-F1
#
_cell.length_a   1.000
_cell.length_b   1.000
_cell.length_c   1.000
_cell.angle_alpha   90.00
_cell.angle_beta   90.00
_cell.angle_gamma   90.00
#
_symmetry.space_group_name_H-M   'P 1'
#
loop_
_entity.id
_entity.type
_entity.pdbx_description
1 polymer ?
#
loop_
_entity_poly.entity_id
_entity_poly.type
_entity_poly.pdbx_seq_one_letter_code
_entity_poly.pdbx_strand_id
1 'polypeptide(L)'
;MITQQQTMVTDEQVMNGYWFNIKEELELVGFKGLLLEKLLQIITDYNTMEEFWNFIILNEEKQMTKVLLVHKFLIYMQSKYSFSDAGEFKRVYCSVKERNDRQNVIAKLFFSKSDEYYKVIDWIDTGKISFEEIYKLVVDYRRIFTAKESISLIEIMLIK
;
A
#
# COMPACT_ATOMS: atom_id res chain seq x y z
N MET A 1 28.87 47.18 -28.63
CA MET A 1 27.67 46.37 -28.87
C MET A 1 27.82 45.08 -28.08
N ILE A 2 27.14 44.97 -26.94
CA ILE A 2 27.09 43.75 -26.13
C ILE A 2 25.64 43.29 -26.18
N THR A 3 25.38 42.24 -26.93
CA THR A 3 24.06 41.61 -26.97
C THR A 3 23.97 40.66 -25.78
N GLN A 4 23.24 41.07 -24.74
CA GLN A 4 22.80 40.15 -23.69
C GLN A 4 21.74 39.22 -24.28
N GLN A 5 22.06 37.94 -24.44
CA GLN A 5 21.03 36.91 -24.56
C GLN A 5 20.55 36.59 -23.15
N GLN A 6 19.42 37.19 -22.77
CA GLN A 6 18.61 36.69 -21.67
C GLN A 6 17.99 35.37 -22.11
N THR A 7 18.52 34.26 -21.63
CA THR A 7 17.85 32.97 -21.74
C THR A 7 16.66 33.00 -20.79
N MET A 8 15.45 33.11 -21.34
CA MET A 8 14.21 32.86 -20.60
C MET A 8 14.21 31.38 -20.19
N VAL A 9 14.44 31.13 -18.90
CA VAL A 9 14.17 29.83 -18.29
C VAL A 9 12.65 29.72 -18.23
N THR A 10 12.07 28.81 -18.99
CA THR A 10 10.64 28.50 -18.92
C THR A 10 10.34 27.84 -17.58
N ASP A 11 9.26 28.25 -16.93
CA ASP A 11 8.83 27.77 -15.60
C ASP A 11 8.69 26.22 -15.52
N GLU A 12 8.57 25.53 -16.65
CA GLU A 12 8.59 24.07 -16.74
C GLU A 12 9.93 23.42 -16.31
N GLN A 13 11.06 24.12 -16.40
CA GLN A 13 12.35 23.58 -16.01
C GLN A 13 12.63 23.68 -14.50
N VAL A 14 11.89 24.53 -13.78
CA VAL A 14 12.03 24.68 -12.32
C VAL A 14 11.25 23.59 -11.57
N MET A 15 10.22 23.01 -12.20
CA MET A 15 9.40 21.95 -11.60
C MET A 15 9.99 20.53 -11.72
N ASN A 16 11.07 20.35 -12.49
CA ASN A 16 11.74 19.04 -12.69
C ASN A 16 12.95 18.81 -11.75
N GLY A 17 13.16 19.67 -10.75
CA GLY A 17 14.38 19.67 -9.93
C GLY A 17 14.24 19.19 -8.48
N TYR A 18 13.04 19.13 -7.91
CA TYR A 18 12.84 18.56 -6.58
C TYR A 18 12.62 17.07 -6.73
N TRP A 19 13.67 16.28 -6.50
CA TRP A 19 13.53 14.85 -6.24
C TRP A 19 12.65 14.69 -5.00
N PHE A 20 11.37 14.44 -5.23
CA PHE A 20 10.41 14.12 -4.19
C PHE A 20 10.87 12.83 -3.50
N ASN A 21 11.51 12.98 -2.34
CA ASN A 21 11.97 11.86 -1.53
C ASN A 21 11.02 11.69 -0.34
N ILE A 22 10.03 10.81 -0.53
CA ILE A 22 9.00 10.45 0.47
C ILE A 22 9.63 10.18 1.85
N LYS A 23 10.76 9.45 1.87
CA LYS A 23 11.42 9.10 3.12
C LYS A 23 11.94 10.33 3.84
N GLU A 24 12.65 11.21 3.14
CA GLU A 24 13.17 12.45 3.72
C GLU A 24 12.03 13.34 4.23
N GLU A 25 10.94 13.46 3.48
CA GLU A 25 9.79 14.27 3.88
C GLU A 25 9.12 13.75 5.17
N LEU A 26 8.91 12.43 5.26
CA LEU A 26 8.38 11.79 6.47
C LEU A 26 9.34 11.90 7.66
N GLU A 27 10.65 11.84 7.42
CA GLU A 27 11.68 12.05 8.45
C GLU A 27 11.71 13.49 8.95
N LEU A 28 11.53 14.48 8.06
CA LEU A 28 11.50 15.92 8.40
C LEU A 28 10.33 16.26 9.33
N VAL A 29 9.16 15.67 9.13
CA VAL A 29 8.03 15.81 10.05
C VAL A 29 8.14 14.92 11.29
N GLY A 30 9.23 14.16 11.39
CA GLY A 30 9.66 13.44 12.58
C GLY A 30 9.06 12.04 12.73
N PHE A 31 8.73 11.35 11.65
CA PHE A 31 8.52 9.89 11.68
C PHE A 31 9.87 9.17 11.60
N LYS A 32 10.08 8.17 12.46
CA LYS A 32 11.33 7.39 12.54
C LYS A 32 11.03 5.94 12.94
N GLY A 33 11.99 5.06 12.71
CA GLY A 33 11.92 3.64 13.08
C GLY A 33 10.68 2.95 12.51
N LEU A 34 10.02 2.12 13.32
CA LEU A 34 8.89 1.30 12.88
C LEU A 34 7.70 2.10 12.31
N LEU A 35 7.47 3.33 12.78
CA LEU A 35 6.41 4.18 12.23
C LEU A 35 6.73 4.62 10.80
N LEU A 36 7.98 5.00 10.54
CA LEU A 36 8.45 5.36 9.21
C LEU A 36 8.40 4.14 8.28
N GLU A 37 8.87 2.98 8.74
CA GLU A 37 8.81 1.74 7.95
C GLU A 37 7.37 1.38 7.54
N LYS A 38 6.41 1.49 8.47
CA LYS A 38 4.99 1.25 8.17
C LYS A 38 4.42 2.24 7.17
N LEU A 39 4.79 3.52 7.26
CA LEU A 39 4.35 4.54 6.30
C LEU A 39 4.93 4.26 4.90
N LEU A 40 6.22 3.91 4.80
CA LEU A 40 6.88 3.61 3.52
C LEU A 40 6.37 2.35 2.83
N GLN A 41 5.65 1.46 3.54
CA GLN A 41 4.97 0.33 2.91
C GLN A 41 3.75 0.76 2.09
N ILE A 42 3.17 1.93 2.37
CA ILE A 42 1.90 2.39 1.80
C ILE A 42 2.10 3.65 0.97
N ILE A 43 2.90 4.60 1.48
CA ILE A 43 3.27 5.82 0.80
C ILE A 43 4.44 5.50 -0.13
N THR A 44 4.10 5.26 -1.39
CA THR A 44 5.06 4.79 -2.41
C THR A 44 5.22 5.76 -3.57
N ASP A 45 4.33 6.75 -3.67
CA ASP A 45 4.32 7.78 -4.70
C ASP A 45 3.75 9.09 -4.15
N TYR A 46 3.73 10.12 -5.00
CA TYR A 46 3.20 11.44 -4.65
C TYR A 46 1.72 11.41 -4.28
N ASN A 47 0.90 10.61 -4.98
CA ASN A 47 -0.54 10.53 -4.74
C ASN A 47 -0.83 9.97 -3.34
N THR A 48 -0.16 8.89 -2.96
CA THR A 48 -0.27 8.27 -1.64
C THR A 48 0.29 9.15 -0.51
N MET A 49 1.22 10.05 -0.82
CA MET A 49 1.68 11.08 0.13
C MET A 49 0.65 12.20 0.29
N GLU A 50 0.06 12.68 -0.80
CA GLU A 50 -1.01 13.66 -0.77
C GLU A 50 -2.23 13.13 0.01
N GLU A 51 -2.56 11.84 -0.16
CA GLU A 51 -3.57 11.16 0.65
C GLU A 51 -3.24 11.20 2.15
N PHE A 52 -1.97 10.99 2.52
CA PHE A 52 -1.52 11.07 3.90
C PHE A 52 -1.66 12.47 4.48
N TRP A 53 -1.28 13.49 3.73
CA TRP A 53 -1.44 14.88 4.16
C TRP A 53 -2.90 15.29 4.31
N ASN A 54 -3.74 14.93 3.33
CA ASN A 54 -5.19 15.15 3.41
C ASN A 54 -5.79 14.40 4.61
N PHE A 55 -5.34 13.18 4.88
CA PHE A 55 -5.77 12.42 6.04
C PHE A 55 -5.44 13.15 7.35
N ILE A 56 -4.22 13.69 7.48
CA ILE A 56 -3.82 14.50 8.64
C ILE A 56 -4.72 15.72 8.76
N ILE A 57 -4.90 16.53 7.71
CA ILE A 57 -5.71 17.75 7.75
C ILE A 57 -7.16 17.46 8.20
N LEU A 58 -7.74 16.37 7.70
CA LEU A 58 -9.13 16.02 7.98
C LEU A 58 -9.34 15.34 9.35
N ASN A 59 -8.31 14.72 9.91
CA ASN A 59 -8.44 13.87 11.10
C ASN A 59 -7.59 14.33 12.29
N GLU A 60 -6.69 15.30 12.16
CA GLU A 60 -5.86 15.79 13.25
C GLU A 60 -6.70 16.60 14.24
N GLU A 61 -7.40 15.88 15.10
CA GLU A 61 -7.96 16.42 16.33
C GLU A 61 -6.80 16.82 17.27
N LYS A 62 -7.00 17.89 18.03
CA LYS A 62 -6.07 18.31 19.09
C LYS A 62 -5.84 17.10 20.01
N GLN A 63 -4.63 16.52 19.98
CA GLN A 63 -4.10 15.40 20.80
C GLN A 63 -3.91 14.03 20.11
N MET A 64 -4.01 13.90 18.78
CA MET A 64 -3.65 12.62 18.15
C MET A 64 -2.13 12.35 18.22
N THR A 65 -1.74 11.21 18.79
CA THR A 65 -0.32 10.79 18.78
C THR A 65 0.09 10.30 17.40
N LYS A 66 1.38 10.44 17.05
CA LYS A 66 1.93 9.92 15.78
C LYS A 66 1.66 8.43 15.58
N VAL A 67 1.70 7.64 16.65
CA VAL A 67 1.38 6.20 16.61
C VAL A 67 -0.07 5.99 16.19
N LEU A 68 -1.01 6.71 16.81
CA LEU A 68 -2.43 6.60 16.50
C LEU A 68 -2.73 7.11 15.09
N LEU A 69 -2.08 8.19 14.67
CA LEU A 69 -2.18 8.75 13.33
C LEU A 69 -1.78 7.73 12.27
N VAL A 70 -0.58 7.15 12.39
CA VAL A 70 -0.09 6.12 11.46
C VAL A 70 -1.08 4.97 11.43
N HIS A 71 -1.45 4.41 12.58
CA HIS A 71 -2.38 3.29 12.65
C HIS A 71 -3.73 3.56 11.99
N LYS A 72 -4.35 4.72 12.26
CA LYS A 72 -5.61 5.11 11.63
C LYS A 72 -5.45 5.32 10.12
N PHE A 73 -4.32 5.89 9.68
CA PHE A 73 -4.03 6.05 8.26
C PHE A 73 -3.87 4.70 7.55
N LEU A 74 -3.20 3.71 8.16
CA LEU A 74 -3.13 2.35 7.58
C LEU A 74 -4.54 1.79 7.35
N ILE A 75 -5.43 1.92 8.34
CA ILE A 75 -6.82 1.44 8.25
C ILE A 75 -7.59 2.18 7.15
N TYR A 76 -7.42 3.50 7.06
CA TYR A 76 -8.04 4.33 6.03
C TYR A 76 -7.62 3.87 4.63
N MET A 77 -6.32 3.75 4.39
CA MET A 77 -5.77 3.33 3.10
C MET A 77 -6.19 1.89 2.75
N GLN A 78 -6.17 0.98 3.73
CA GLN A 78 -6.68 -0.39 3.54
C GLN A 78 -8.14 -0.40 3.13
N SER A 79 -8.99 0.42 3.76
CA SER A 79 -10.42 0.48 3.46
C SER A 79 -10.69 1.09 2.08
N LYS A 80 -9.84 2.04 1.66
CA LYS A 80 -9.98 2.75 0.40
C LYS A 80 -9.49 1.97 -0.81
N TYR A 81 -8.40 1.22 -0.65
CA TYR A 81 -7.69 0.57 -1.77
C TYR A 81 -7.80 -0.95 -1.82
N SER A 82 -8.34 -1.60 -0.78
CA SER A 82 -8.70 -3.02 -0.83
C SER A 82 -9.93 -3.25 -1.72
N PHE A 83 -10.15 -4.51 -2.12
CA PHE A 83 -11.46 -4.94 -2.60
C PHE A 83 -12.53 -4.70 -1.52
N SER A 84 -13.73 -4.32 -1.95
CA SER A 84 -14.91 -4.08 -1.12
C SER A 84 -15.47 -5.38 -0.52
N ASP A 85 -15.46 -6.46 -1.29
CA ASP A 85 -15.92 -7.79 -0.88
C ASP A 85 -15.19 -8.93 -1.61
N ALA A 86 -15.43 -10.16 -1.16
CA ALA A 86 -14.86 -11.37 -1.77
C ALA A 86 -15.30 -11.57 -3.23
N GLY A 87 -16.48 -11.07 -3.61
CA GLY A 87 -17.00 -11.15 -4.97
C GLY A 87 -16.24 -10.21 -5.93
N GLU A 88 -15.93 -8.99 -5.50
CA GLU A 88 -15.07 -8.08 -6.25
C GLU A 88 -13.67 -8.66 -6.42
N PHE A 89 -13.08 -9.16 -5.34
CA PHE A 89 -11.80 -9.86 -5.39
C PHE A 89 -11.80 -10.99 -6.41
N LYS A 90 -12.80 -11.89 -6.33
CA LYS A 90 -12.97 -13.01 -7.27
C LYS A 90 -13.09 -12.54 -8.72
N ARG A 91 -13.94 -11.54 -8.99
CA ARG A 91 -14.12 -11.01 -10.36
C ARG A 91 -12.81 -10.49 -10.93
N VAL A 92 -12.07 -9.68 -10.17
CA VAL A 92 -10.79 -9.10 -10.62
C VAL A 92 -9.71 -10.16 -10.77
N TYR A 93 -9.63 -11.11 -9.84
CA TYR A 93 -8.69 -12.23 -9.94
C TYR A 93 -8.94 -13.08 -11.19
N CYS A 94 -10.20 -13.45 -11.43
CA CYS A 94 -10.58 -14.27 -12.58
C CYS A 94 -10.51 -13.52 -13.92
N SER A 95 -10.60 -12.19 -13.94
CA SER A 95 -10.45 -11.41 -15.19
C SER A 95 -9.00 -11.37 -15.68
N VAL A 96 -8.05 -11.68 -14.81
CA VAL A 96 -6.61 -11.67 -15.11
C VAL A 96 -6.13 -13.05 -15.56
N LYS A 97 -5.53 -13.10 -16.76
CA LYS A 97 -5.04 -14.34 -17.37
C LYS A 97 -3.62 -14.69 -16.93
N GLU A 98 -2.75 -13.69 -16.79
CA GLU A 98 -1.34 -13.93 -16.50
C GLU A 98 -1.10 -14.12 -14.99
N ARG A 99 -0.25 -15.10 -14.66
CA ARG A 99 0.09 -15.40 -13.26
C ARG A 99 0.81 -14.24 -12.58
N ASN A 100 1.62 -13.49 -13.32
CA ASN A 100 2.33 -12.33 -12.79
C ASN A 100 1.35 -11.22 -12.38
N ASP A 101 0.35 -10.94 -13.23
CA ASP A 101 -0.68 -9.95 -12.91
C ASP A 101 -1.57 -10.37 -11.73
N ARG A 102 -1.79 -11.68 -11.54
CA ARG A 102 -2.46 -12.19 -10.32
C ARG A 102 -1.68 -11.86 -9.05
N GLN A 103 -0.35 -11.76 -9.10
CA GLN A 103 0.43 -11.30 -7.93
C GLN A 103 0.05 -9.88 -7.55
N ASN A 104 -0.21 -8.98 -8.51
CA ASN A 104 -0.67 -7.62 -8.22
C ASN A 104 -2.06 -7.63 -7.57
N VAL A 105 -2.95 -8.53 -8.00
CA VAL A 105 -4.27 -8.72 -7.38
C VAL A 105 -4.13 -9.21 -5.94
N ILE A 106 -3.25 -10.18 -5.67
CA ILE A 106 -2.98 -10.67 -4.31
C ILE A 106 -2.30 -9.59 -3.46
N ALA A 107 -1.34 -8.85 -4.00
CA ALA A 107 -0.71 -7.72 -3.32
C ALA A 107 -1.75 -6.68 -2.88
N LYS A 108 -2.73 -6.37 -3.75
CA LYS A 108 -3.86 -5.50 -3.43
C LYS A 108 -4.73 -6.08 -2.31
N LEU A 109 -4.98 -7.39 -2.29
CA LEU A 109 -5.75 -8.05 -1.23
C LEU A 109 -5.06 -7.92 0.15
N PHE A 110 -3.75 -8.18 0.19
CA PHE A 110 -2.96 -8.11 1.41
C PHE A 110 -2.58 -6.68 1.83
N PHE A 111 -2.66 -5.72 0.90
CA PHE A 111 -2.26 -4.33 1.10
C PHE A 111 -0.85 -4.19 1.68
N SER A 112 0.07 -5.03 1.18
CA SER A 112 1.45 -5.12 1.63
C SER A 112 2.28 -5.73 0.50
N LYS A 113 3.60 -5.84 0.68
CA LYS A 113 4.49 -6.56 -0.26
C LYS A 113 4.88 -7.90 0.34
N SER A 114 4.95 -8.93 -0.48
CA SER A 114 5.46 -10.25 -0.11
C SER A 114 5.92 -11.00 -1.36
N ASP A 115 7.06 -11.66 -1.25
CA ASP A 115 7.54 -12.57 -2.31
C ASP A 115 6.78 -13.90 -2.29
N GLU A 116 5.96 -14.17 -1.28
CA GLU A 116 5.25 -15.45 -1.09
C GLU A 116 3.86 -15.50 -1.74
N TYR A 117 3.46 -14.48 -2.51
CA TYR A 117 2.14 -14.45 -3.15
C TYR A 117 1.90 -15.59 -4.15
N TYR A 118 2.95 -16.20 -4.69
CA TYR A 118 2.81 -17.37 -5.54
C TYR A 118 2.13 -18.55 -4.82
N LYS A 119 2.33 -18.71 -3.50
CA LYS A 119 1.67 -19.75 -2.70
C LYS A 119 0.16 -19.55 -2.66
N VAL A 120 -0.26 -18.31 -2.43
CA VAL A 120 -1.68 -17.93 -2.37
C VAL A 120 -2.36 -18.18 -3.71
N ILE A 121 -1.70 -17.82 -4.81
CA ILE A 121 -2.16 -18.12 -6.17
C ILE A 121 -2.33 -19.62 -6.36
N ASP A 122 -1.34 -20.43 -5.98
CA ASP A 122 -1.43 -21.88 -6.11
C ASP A 122 -2.58 -22.46 -5.28
N TRP A 123 -2.84 -21.95 -4.07
CA TRP A 123 -3.96 -22.42 -3.25
C TRP A 123 -5.32 -22.12 -3.89
N ILE A 124 -5.48 -20.94 -4.46
CA ILE A 124 -6.72 -20.53 -5.15
C ILE A 124 -6.89 -21.35 -6.43
N ASP A 125 -5.85 -21.42 -7.26
CA ASP A 125 -5.90 -22.06 -8.58
C ASP A 125 -6.08 -23.58 -8.48
N THR A 126 -5.59 -24.21 -7.41
CA THR A 126 -5.81 -25.64 -7.12
C THR A 126 -7.10 -25.91 -6.33
N GLY A 127 -7.84 -24.88 -5.94
CA GLY A 127 -9.05 -25.01 -5.13
C GLY A 127 -8.81 -25.48 -3.70
N LYS A 128 -7.58 -25.36 -3.17
CA LYS A 128 -7.27 -25.64 -1.76
C LYS A 128 -7.95 -24.66 -0.81
N ILE A 129 -8.23 -23.46 -1.27
CA ILE A 129 -8.96 -22.44 -0.51
C ILE A 129 -9.95 -21.72 -1.43
N SER A 130 -11.15 -21.41 -0.94
CA SER A 130 -12.11 -20.59 -1.67
C SER A 130 -11.75 -19.11 -1.66
N PHE A 131 -12.30 -18.34 -2.61
CA PHE A 131 -12.13 -16.88 -2.66
C PHE A 131 -12.69 -16.21 -1.40
N GLU A 132 -13.81 -16.73 -0.90
CA GLU A 132 -14.50 -16.23 0.29
C GLU A 132 -13.67 -16.47 1.56
N GLU A 133 -13.07 -17.65 1.71
CA GLU A 133 -12.21 -17.99 2.84
C GLU A 133 -10.91 -17.18 2.84
N ILE A 134 -10.19 -17.12 1.71
CA ILE A 134 -8.94 -16.35 1.65
C ILE A 134 -9.20 -14.87 1.89
N TYR A 135 -10.26 -14.31 1.31
CA TYR A 135 -10.61 -12.91 1.51
C TYR A 135 -10.84 -12.61 3.00
N LYS A 136 -11.66 -13.43 3.67
CA LYS A 136 -11.97 -13.26 5.08
C LYS A 136 -10.72 -13.36 5.96
N LEU A 137 -9.90 -14.39 5.77
CA LEU A 137 -8.67 -14.59 6.54
C LEU A 137 -7.71 -13.42 6.36
N VAL A 138 -7.52 -12.93 5.13
CA VAL A 138 -6.63 -11.79 4.89
C VAL A 138 -7.17 -10.51 5.49
N VAL A 139 -8.47 -10.23 5.39
CA VAL A 139 -9.09 -9.06 6.03
C VAL A 139 -8.93 -9.08 7.55
N ASP A 140 -9.06 -10.25 8.17
CA ASP A 140 -8.89 -10.44 9.61
C ASP A 140 -7.41 -10.29 10.02
N TYR A 141 -6.48 -10.85 9.24
CA TYR A 141 -5.05 -10.92 9.60
C TYR A 141 -4.25 -9.65 9.28
N ARG A 142 -4.55 -8.95 8.18
CA ARG A 142 -3.76 -7.77 7.72
C ARG A 142 -3.77 -6.57 8.68
N ARG A 143 -4.61 -6.62 9.73
CA ARG A 143 -4.63 -5.63 10.82
C ARG A 143 -3.54 -5.87 11.87
N ILE A 144 -3.09 -7.12 12.00
CA ILE A 144 -2.23 -7.59 13.10
C ILE A 144 -0.90 -8.10 12.56
N PHE A 145 -0.94 -8.78 11.42
CA PHE A 145 0.18 -9.51 10.85
C PHE A 145 0.64 -8.90 9.53
N THR A 146 1.93 -9.04 9.24
CA THR A 146 2.47 -8.80 7.89
C THR A 146 1.87 -9.79 6.89
N ALA A 147 2.02 -9.52 5.59
CA ALA A 147 1.58 -10.46 4.56
C ALA A 147 2.26 -11.84 4.69
N LYS A 148 3.57 -11.87 4.98
CA LYS A 148 4.34 -13.10 5.17
C LYS A 148 3.80 -13.95 6.34
N GLU A 149 3.58 -13.32 7.49
CA GLU A 149 3.02 -13.98 8.67
C GLU A 149 1.59 -14.49 8.40
N SER A 150 0.77 -13.67 7.75
CA SER A 150 -0.60 -14.04 7.36
C SER A 150 -0.60 -15.26 6.44
N ILE A 151 0.25 -15.28 5.42
CA ILE A 151 0.42 -16.41 4.49
C ILE A 151 0.83 -17.67 5.26
N SER A 152 1.80 -17.56 6.17
CA SER A 152 2.28 -18.69 6.98
C SER A 152 1.16 -19.28 7.87
N LEU A 153 0.34 -18.42 8.48
CA LEU A 153 -0.80 -18.87 9.30
C LEU A 153 -1.85 -19.59 8.46
N ILE A 154 -2.18 -19.06 7.28
CA ILE A 154 -3.12 -19.69 6.36
C ILE A 154 -2.58 -21.05 5.88
N GLU A 155 -1.30 -21.12 5.53
CA GLU A 155 -0.63 -22.36 5.10
C GLU A 155 -0.78 -23.48 6.15
N ILE A 156 -0.56 -23.16 7.43
CA ILE A 156 -0.73 -24.11 8.54
C ILE A 156 -2.18 -24.62 8.64
N MET A 157 -3.17 -23.77 8.34
CA MET A 157 -4.58 -24.17 8.36
C MET A 157 -4.94 -25.11 7.22
N LEU A 158 -4.29 -24.97 6.06
CA LEU A 158 -4.56 -25.74 4.83
C LEU A 158 -3.88 -27.12 4.81
N ILE A 159 -2.93 -27.38 5.70
CA ILE A 159 -2.21 -28.68 5.80
C ILE A 159 -3.00 -29.72 6.62
N LYS A 160 -4.07 -29.29 7.31
CA LYS A 160 -4.95 -30.19 8.07
C LYS A 160 -5.92 -30.95 7.17
#